data_AF-A0ABD1ARW5-F1
#
_entry.id   AF-A0ABD1ARW5-F1
#
_cell.length_a   1.000
_cell.length_b   1.000
_cell.length_c   1.000
_cell.angle_alpha   90.00
_cell.angle_beta   90.00
_cell.angle_gamma   90.00
#
_symmetry.space_group_name_H-M   'P 1'
#
loop_
_entity.id
_entity.type
_entity.pdbx_description
1 polymer ?
#
loop_
_entity_poly.entity_id
_entity_poly.type
_entity_poly.pdbx_seq_one_letter_code
_entity_poly.pdbx_strand_id
1 'polypeptide(L)'
;MVYNTATQEEENEEETTLVWWNISSCPIPPGYDPRQVAPRIVSALKNFGVSGPVTITAIGRLTDNPNAPDKNVLRELSSTGIALIHAEELQTDLYDWIEKNPPPANIMLISGPKELESLARKLYSLLNDGYPILVAYPERRPAPDWLWESFMCGVHKEWLWTSFLSDDNADNKQLTTRLVHQDNCSEKGESPWSCSPCDFAGQSFEDFTTHLKSEEHTHSAVDSVVGAPKHNPKMVDIAKFHQSKAS
;
A
#
# COMPACT_ATOMS: atom_id res chain seq x y z
N MET A 1 53.17 0.46 -16.91
CA MET A 1 51.97 1.16 -16.42
C MET A 1 50.82 0.73 -17.30
N VAL A 2 49.92 -0.10 -16.79
CA VAL A 2 48.65 -0.39 -17.44
C VAL A 2 47.61 -0.18 -16.35
N TYR A 3 46.86 0.92 -16.44
CA TYR A 3 45.74 1.17 -15.56
C TYR A 3 44.57 0.37 -16.11
N ASN A 4 44.15 -0.67 -15.38
CA ASN A 4 42.86 -1.31 -15.59
C ASN A 4 41.80 -0.38 -15.01
N THR A 5 41.04 0.29 -15.87
CA THR A 5 39.77 0.91 -15.50
C THR A 5 38.71 -0.18 -15.49
N ALA A 6 38.48 -0.79 -14.33
CA ALA A 6 37.26 -1.53 -14.09
C ALA A 6 36.11 -0.53 -14.09
N THR A 7 35.26 -0.59 -15.11
CA THR A 7 33.92 -0.02 -15.08
C THR A 7 33.18 -0.67 -13.91
N GLN A 8 32.96 0.13 -12.86
CA GLN A 8 31.93 -0.18 -11.87
C GLN A 8 30.61 -0.02 -12.60
N GLU A 9 29.93 -1.13 -12.86
CA GLU A 9 28.50 -1.10 -13.18
C GLU A 9 27.83 -0.52 -11.93
N GLU A 10 27.39 0.73 -12.01
CA GLU A 10 26.43 1.28 -11.07
C GLU A 10 25.23 0.32 -11.10
N GLU A 11 25.04 -0.47 -10.04
CA GLU A 11 23.78 -1.15 -9.78
C GLU A 11 22.74 -0.04 -9.64
N ASN A 12 22.12 0.35 -10.76
CA ASN A 12 20.96 1.23 -10.75
C ASN A 12 19.87 0.49 -9.99
N GLU A 13 19.70 0.80 -8.71
CA GLU A 13 18.55 0.37 -7.94
C GLU A 13 17.30 0.86 -8.69
N GLU A 14 16.51 -0.09 -9.21
CA GLU A 14 15.30 0.23 -9.94
C GLU A 14 14.35 0.99 -9.00
N GLU A 15 13.90 2.18 -9.40
CA GLU A 15 12.92 2.96 -8.64
C GLU A 15 11.65 2.12 -8.40
N THR A 16 11.35 1.82 -7.14
CA THR A 16 10.21 0.98 -6.77
C THR A 16 8.96 1.82 -6.58
N THR A 17 7.80 1.23 -6.85
CA THR A 17 6.50 1.89 -6.66
C THR A 17 5.60 1.07 -5.76
N LEU A 18 5.13 1.69 -4.69
CA LEU A 18 4.09 1.15 -3.84
C LEU A 18 2.73 1.69 -4.25
N VAL A 19 1.76 0.80 -4.46
CA VAL A 19 0.36 1.16 -4.65
C VAL A 19 -0.43 0.68 -3.43
N TRP A 20 -0.92 1.65 -2.66
CA TRP A 20 -1.73 1.41 -1.47
C TRP A 20 -3.20 1.70 -1.76
N TRP A 21 -3.99 0.65 -1.89
CA TRP A 21 -5.39 0.77 -2.30
C TRP A 21 -6.35 0.47 -1.15
N ASN A 22 -7.06 1.50 -0.68
CA ASN A 22 -8.19 1.33 0.22
C ASN A 22 -9.42 0.81 -0.53
N ILE A 23 -9.62 -0.50 -0.53
CA ILE A 23 -10.75 -1.12 -1.24
C ILE A 23 -12.09 -0.81 -0.59
N SER A 24 -12.11 -0.46 0.70
CA SER A 24 -13.35 -0.11 1.41
C SER A 24 -13.86 1.29 1.07
N SER A 25 -12.98 2.27 0.86
CA SER A 25 -13.37 3.65 0.51
C SER A 25 -13.28 3.94 -1.00
N CYS A 26 -12.59 3.09 -1.75
CA CYS A 26 -12.48 3.16 -3.20
C CYS A 26 -12.74 1.77 -3.82
N PRO A 27 -13.98 1.25 -3.75
CA PRO A 27 -14.29 -0.10 -4.22
C PRO A 27 -14.20 -0.25 -5.74
N ILE A 28 -14.16 -1.50 -6.20
CA ILE A 28 -14.29 -1.82 -7.62
C ILE A 28 -15.69 -1.40 -8.10
N PRO A 29 -15.84 -0.69 -9.23
CA PRO A 29 -17.14 -0.35 -9.79
C PRO A 29 -17.98 -1.60 -10.10
N PRO A 30 -19.31 -1.56 -9.93
CA PRO A 30 -20.18 -2.69 -10.25
C PRO A 30 -19.99 -3.19 -11.69
N GLY A 31 -19.84 -4.50 -11.86
CA GLY A 31 -19.68 -5.13 -13.17
C GLY A 31 -18.27 -5.05 -13.77
N TYR A 32 -17.31 -4.41 -13.10
CA TYR A 32 -15.92 -4.38 -13.54
C TYR A 32 -15.19 -5.68 -13.16
N ASP A 33 -14.39 -6.25 -14.08
CA ASP A 33 -13.61 -7.48 -13.82
C ASP A 33 -12.45 -7.17 -12.86
N PRO A 34 -12.43 -7.74 -11.64
CA PRO A 34 -11.38 -7.49 -10.66
C PRO A 34 -9.97 -7.81 -11.18
N ARG A 35 -9.83 -8.77 -12.10
CA ARG A 35 -8.53 -9.14 -12.67
C ARG A 35 -7.92 -8.05 -13.54
N GLN A 36 -8.72 -7.06 -13.96
CA GLN A 36 -8.25 -5.93 -14.74
C GLN A 36 -7.71 -4.80 -13.87
N VAL A 37 -7.87 -4.83 -12.53
CA VAL A 37 -7.41 -3.76 -11.65
C VAL A 37 -5.89 -3.58 -11.71
N ALA A 38 -5.12 -4.65 -11.44
CA ALA A 38 -3.65 -4.57 -11.44
C ALA A 38 -3.07 -4.17 -12.81
N PRO A 39 -3.46 -4.79 -13.95
CA PRO A 39 -3.00 -4.36 -15.27
C PRO A 39 -3.27 -2.89 -15.58
N ARG A 40 -4.45 -2.35 -15.22
CA ARG A 40 -4.76 -0.92 -15.43
C ARG A 40 -3.89 -0.02 -14.58
N ILE A 41 -3.68 -0.36 -13.31
CA ILE A 41 -2.79 0.41 -12.42
C ILE A 41 -1.38 0.48 -13.00
N VAL A 42 -0.82 -0.66 -13.36
CA VAL A 42 0.53 -0.74 -13.96
C VAL A 42 0.59 0.05 -15.26
N SER A 43 -0.42 -0.07 -16.12
CA SER A 43 -0.47 0.68 -17.39
C SER A 43 -0.56 2.19 -17.17
N ALA A 44 -1.34 2.66 -16.20
CA ALA A 44 -1.48 4.08 -15.91
C ALA A 44 -0.20 4.69 -15.33
N LEU A 45 0.47 3.97 -14.42
CA LEU A 45 1.78 4.36 -13.90
C LEU A 45 2.82 4.44 -15.02
N LYS A 46 2.84 3.43 -15.90
CA LYS A 46 3.70 3.40 -17.08
C LYS A 46 3.44 4.58 -18.02
N ASN A 47 2.18 4.90 -18.29
CA ASN A 47 1.78 6.02 -19.16
C ASN A 47 2.19 7.37 -18.56
N PHE A 48 2.11 7.50 -17.22
CA PHE A 48 2.58 8.67 -16.49
C PHE A 48 4.12 8.81 -16.54
N GLY A 49 4.85 7.71 -16.68
CA GLY A 49 6.31 7.69 -16.82
C GLY A 49 7.04 6.98 -15.68
N VAL A 50 6.32 6.29 -14.79
CA VAL A 50 6.91 5.50 -13.70
C VAL A 50 7.45 4.19 -14.25
N SER A 51 8.77 3.99 -14.14
CA SER A 51 9.47 2.74 -14.46
C SER A 51 9.74 1.90 -13.22
N GLY A 52 10.06 0.62 -13.43
CA GLY A 52 10.51 -0.26 -12.35
C GLY A 52 9.40 -1.12 -11.70
N PRO A 53 9.74 -1.81 -10.60
CA PRO A 53 8.84 -2.70 -9.87
C PRO A 53 7.64 -1.97 -9.27
N VAL A 54 6.44 -2.53 -9.45
CA VAL A 54 5.20 -2.06 -8.81
C VAL A 54 4.70 -3.14 -7.86
N THR A 55 4.44 -2.78 -6.61
CA THR A 55 3.79 -3.64 -5.62
C THR A 55 2.42 -3.07 -5.30
N ILE A 56 1.37 -3.89 -5.39
CA ILE A 56 -0.02 -3.44 -5.16
C ILE A 56 -0.60 -4.16 -3.95
N THR A 57 -1.07 -3.38 -2.98
CA THR A 57 -1.73 -3.87 -1.77
C THR A 57 -3.14 -3.29 -1.68
N ALA A 58 -4.14 -4.16 -1.67
CA ALA A 58 -5.51 -3.82 -1.32
C ALA A 58 -5.71 -4.00 0.19
N ILE A 59 -6.18 -2.95 0.84
CA ILE A 59 -6.35 -2.88 2.29
C ILE A 59 -7.73 -2.35 2.64
N GLY A 60 -8.30 -2.86 3.73
CA GLY A 60 -9.52 -2.33 4.31
C GLY A 60 -10.28 -3.37 5.11
N ARG A 61 -11.55 -3.05 5.41
CA ARG A 61 -12.46 -4.00 6.06
C ARG A 61 -12.94 -5.01 5.02
N LEU A 62 -12.24 -6.14 4.94
CA LEU A 62 -12.51 -7.20 3.97
C LEU A 62 -13.61 -8.18 4.41
N THR A 63 -14.14 -8.01 5.62
CA THR A 63 -15.28 -8.76 6.17
C THR A 63 -16.11 -7.85 7.08
N ASP A 64 -17.24 -8.38 7.59
CA ASP A 64 -18.06 -7.80 8.65
C ASP A 64 -18.55 -6.36 8.42
N ASN A 65 -18.71 -5.97 7.15
CA ASN A 65 -19.37 -4.74 6.76
C ASN A 65 -20.16 -4.90 5.43
N PRO A 66 -21.25 -4.14 5.22
CA PRO A 66 -22.09 -4.28 4.02
C PRO A 66 -21.39 -4.02 2.69
N ASN A 67 -20.26 -3.32 2.71
CA ASN A 67 -19.49 -2.95 1.53
C ASN A 67 -18.24 -3.83 1.36
N ALA A 68 -18.09 -4.88 2.17
CA ALA A 68 -16.97 -5.82 2.06
C ALA A 68 -17.01 -6.50 0.68
N PRO A 69 -15.87 -6.61 -0.02
CA PRO A 69 -15.83 -7.34 -1.28
C PRO A 69 -16.16 -8.82 -1.08
N ASP A 70 -16.88 -9.41 -2.02
CA ASP A 70 -17.17 -10.85 -1.99
C ASP A 70 -15.88 -11.68 -2.02
N LYS A 71 -15.91 -12.88 -1.40
CA LYS A 71 -14.78 -13.82 -1.43
C LYS A 71 -14.26 -14.10 -2.85
N ASN A 72 -15.14 -14.15 -3.85
CA ASN A 72 -14.72 -14.36 -5.24
C ASN A 72 -13.97 -13.16 -5.81
N VAL A 73 -14.40 -11.93 -5.50
CA VAL A 73 -13.67 -10.71 -5.88
C VAL A 73 -12.29 -10.70 -5.24
N LEU A 74 -12.19 -10.98 -3.93
CA LEU A 74 -10.91 -11.07 -3.24
C LEU A 74 -9.99 -12.14 -3.87
N ARG A 75 -10.55 -13.30 -4.25
CA ARG A 75 -9.79 -14.36 -4.94
C ARG A 75 -9.25 -13.88 -6.29
N GLU A 76 -10.09 -13.22 -7.08
CA GLU A 76 -9.73 -12.71 -8.39
C GLU A 76 -8.63 -11.64 -8.30
N LEU A 77 -8.74 -10.69 -7.36
CA LEU A 77 -7.69 -9.73 -7.07
C LEU A 77 -6.38 -10.41 -6.69
N SER A 78 -6.43 -11.32 -5.72
CA SER A 78 -5.24 -12.04 -5.24
C SER A 78 -4.58 -12.86 -6.34
N SER A 79 -5.35 -13.46 -7.25
CA SER A 79 -4.82 -14.23 -8.39
C SER A 79 -4.00 -13.38 -9.36
N THR A 80 -4.18 -12.06 -9.33
CA THR A 80 -3.38 -11.12 -10.13
C THR A 80 -2.14 -10.61 -9.42
N GLY A 81 -1.85 -11.06 -8.19
CA GLY A 81 -0.70 -10.59 -7.41
C GLY A 81 -0.95 -9.42 -6.49
N ILE A 82 -2.20 -8.97 -6.35
CA ILE A 82 -2.58 -7.96 -5.37
C ILE A 82 -2.59 -8.61 -3.99
N ALA A 83 -1.81 -8.06 -3.06
CA ALA A 83 -1.85 -8.44 -1.66
C ALA A 83 -3.14 -7.94 -1.00
N LEU A 84 -3.68 -8.71 -0.06
CA LEU A 84 -4.90 -8.42 0.67
C LEU A 84 -4.61 -8.28 2.16
N ILE A 85 -4.85 -7.08 2.68
CA ILE A 85 -4.68 -6.78 4.10
C ILE A 85 -6.03 -6.42 4.70
N HIS A 86 -6.50 -7.22 5.65
CA HIS A 86 -7.64 -6.82 6.47
C HIS A 86 -7.16 -5.85 7.56
N ALA A 87 -7.67 -4.62 7.54
CA ALA A 87 -7.35 -3.59 8.52
C ALA A 87 -8.50 -2.58 8.66
N GLU A 88 -8.58 -1.93 9.82
CA GLU A 88 -9.56 -0.87 10.06
C GLU A 88 -9.13 0.49 9.49
N GLU A 89 -7.82 0.73 9.39
CA GLU A 89 -7.22 1.98 8.93
C GLU A 89 -6.03 1.73 8.00
N LEU A 90 -5.70 2.72 7.17
CA LEU A 90 -4.60 2.69 6.20
C LEU A 90 -3.19 2.87 6.81
N GLN A 91 -3.08 3.03 8.13
CA GLN A 91 -1.91 3.70 8.71
C GLN A 91 -0.72 2.80 9.02
N THR A 92 -0.95 1.55 9.44
CA THR A 92 0.10 0.75 10.10
C THR A 92 1.22 0.35 9.15
N ASP A 93 0.87 -0.18 7.98
CA ASP A 93 1.87 -0.93 7.20
C ASP A 93 2.64 -0.03 6.20
N LEU A 94 2.19 1.22 5.99
CA LEU A 94 2.88 2.18 5.11
C LEU A 94 4.25 2.59 5.67
N TYR A 95 4.40 2.65 7.00
CA TYR A 95 5.67 3.04 7.64
C TYR A 95 6.78 2.03 7.41
N ASP A 96 6.48 0.75 7.61
CA ASP A 96 7.45 -0.35 7.42
C ASP A 96 7.98 -0.40 5.98
N TRP A 97 7.14 -0.04 5.00
CA TRP A 97 7.56 0.03 3.61
C TRP A 97 8.50 1.21 3.36
N ILE A 98 8.17 2.40 3.86
CA ILE A 98 8.96 3.63 3.71
C ILE A 98 10.37 3.45 4.29
N GLU A 99 10.50 2.79 5.44
CA GLU A 99 11.81 2.53 6.05
C GLU A 99 12.71 1.63 5.18
N LYS A 100 12.10 0.71 4.43
CA LYS A 100 12.80 -0.26 3.57
C LYS A 100 13.06 0.28 2.16
N ASN A 101 12.36 1.33 1.74
CA ASN A 101 12.40 1.88 0.38
C ASN A 101 12.58 3.40 0.43
N PRO A 102 13.74 3.92 0.88
CA PRO A 102 14.02 5.35 0.84
C PRO A 102 14.02 5.86 -0.61
N PRO A 103 13.84 7.17 -0.85
CA PRO A 103 13.87 7.71 -2.21
C PRO A 103 15.22 7.41 -2.90
N PRO A 104 15.22 7.12 -4.23
CA PRO A 104 14.11 7.27 -5.17
C PRO A 104 13.09 6.12 -5.10
N ALA A 105 11.82 6.46 -4.81
CA ALA A 105 10.71 5.53 -4.70
C ALA A 105 9.37 6.28 -4.84
N ASN A 106 8.40 5.67 -5.53
CA ASN A 106 7.08 6.27 -5.78
C ASN A 106 6.02 5.69 -4.84
N ILE A 107 5.07 6.53 -4.42
CA ILE A 107 3.90 6.09 -3.64
C ILE A 107 2.63 6.53 -4.35
N MET A 108 1.77 5.57 -4.68
CA MET A 108 0.42 5.80 -5.17
C MET A 108 -0.61 5.41 -4.12
N LEU A 109 -1.49 6.34 -3.75
CA LEU A 109 -2.63 6.07 -2.88
C LEU A 109 -3.92 6.02 -3.68
N ILE A 110 -4.69 4.95 -3.53
CA ILE A 110 -6.02 4.81 -4.12
C ILE A 110 -7.02 4.77 -2.97
N SER A 111 -7.72 5.87 -2.70
CA SER A 111 -8.56 5.97 -1.51
C SER A 111 -9.65 7.03 -1.64
N GLY A 112 -10.72 6.88 -0.87
CA GLY A 112 -11.79 7.85 -0.76
C GLY A 112 -11.31 9.22 -0.25
N PRO A 113 -12.00 10.32 -0.60
CA PRO A 113 -11.67 11.67 -0.18
C PRO A 113 -11.48 11.87 1.32
N LYS A 114 -12.28 11.17 2.15
CA LYS A 114 -12.24 11.30 3.61
C LYS A 114 -10.94 10.76 4.19
N GLU A 115 -10.54 9.59 3.71
CA GLU A 115 -9.35 8.89 4.15
C GLU A 115 -8.09 9.53 3.59
N LEU A 116 -8.17 10.10 2.37
CA LEU A 116 -7.11 10.95 1.85
C LEU A 116 -6.93 12.17 2.76
N GLU A 117 -8.00 12.92 3.05
CA GLU A 117 -7.98 14.09 3.94
C GLU A 117 -7.37 13.79 5.32
N SER A 118 -7.71 12.64 5.93
CA SER A 118 -7.10 12.25 7.21
C SER A 118 -5.60 11.93 7.11
N LEU A 119 -5.11 11.55 5.93
CA LEU A 119 -3.69 11.31 5.64
C LEU A 119 -2.92 12.56 5.20
N ALA A 120 -3.55 13.72 5.06
CA ALA A 120 -2.95 14.95 4.50
C ALA A 120 -1.58 15.28 5.10
N ARG A 121 -1.50 15.31 6.44
CA ARG A 121 -0.27 15.64 7.16
C ARG A 121 0.84 14.62 6.89
N LYS A 122 0.48 13.34 6.77
CA LYS A 122 1.44 12.27 6.46
C LYS A 122 1.94 12.41 5.03
N LEU A 123 1.03 12.64 4.07
CA LEU A 123 1.39 12.89 2.67
C LEU A 123 2.33 14.08 2.51
N TYR A 124 2.05 15.19 3.21
CA TYR A 124 2.93 16.35 3.23
C TYR A 124 4.33 16.03 3.75
N SER A 125 4.44 15.18 4.79
CA SER A 125 5.74 14.70 5.28
C SER A 125 6.48 13.92 4.19
N LEU A 126 5.82 12.95 3.55
CA LEU A 126 6.44 12.12 2.51
C LEU A 126 6.90 12.93 1.30
N LEU A 127 6.14 13.96 0.92
CA LEU A 127 6.55 14.90 -0.11
C LEU A 127 7.85 15.64 0.27
N ASN A 128 7.97 16.10 1.51
CA ASN A 128 9.20 16.74 2.00
C ASN A 128 10.37 15.76 2.12
N ASP A 129 10.08 14.49 2.38
CA ASP A 129 11.07 13.42 2.44
C ASP A 129 11.54 13.00 1.04
N GLY A 130 10.91 13.49 -0.04
CA GLY A 130 11.34 13.32 -1.42
C GLY A 130 10.59 12.26 -2.23
N TYR A 131 9.48 11.72 -1.70
CA TYR A 131 8.66 10.76 -2.43
C TYR A 131 7.71 11.44 -3.42
N PRO A 132 7.70 11.07 -4.71
CA PRO A 132 6.62 11.44 -5.61
C PRO A 132 5.31 10.77 -5.16
N ILE A 133 4.31 11.60 -4.84
CA ILE A 133 2.99 11.14 -4.41
C ILE A 133 2.00 11.22 -5.57
N LEU A 134 1.37 10.07 -5.85
CA LEU A 134 0.35 9.87 -6.86
C LEU A 134 -0.97 9.50 -6.18
N VAL A 135 -2.12 9.94 -6.69
CA VAL A 135 -3.41 9.65 -6.04
C VAL A 135 -4.50 9.23 -7.04
N ALA A 136 -5.35 8.30 -6.63
CA ALA A 136 -6.62 8.06 -7.31
C ALA A 136 -7.78 7.97 -6.31
N TYR A 137 -8.95 8.47 -6.70
CA TYR A 137 -10.12 8.54 -5.82
C TYR A 137 -11.42 8.39 -6.63
N PRO A 138 -12.52 7.89 -6.04
CA PRO A 138 -13.75 7.57 -6.79
C PRO A 138 -14.42 8.80 -7.39
N GLU A 139 -14.47 9.89 -6.63
CA GLU A 139 -15.04 11.18 -7.03
C GLU A 139 -14.40 12.30 -6.22
N ARG A 140 -14.35 13.50 -6.81
CA ARG A 140 -13.94 14.70 -6.08
C ARG A 140 -15.11 15.12 -5.19
N ARG A 141 -14.90 15.19 -3.87
CA ARG A 141 -15.91 15.78 -2.97
C ARG A 141 -16.24 17.21 -3.41
N PRO A 142 -17.48 17.69 -3.20
CA PRO A 142 -17.87 19.09 -3.39
C PRO A 142 -17.29 20.03 -2.31
N ALA A 143 -16.19 19.63 -1.66
CA ALA A 143 -15.46 20.51 -0.76
C ALA A 143 -15.02 21.77 -1.53
N PRO A 144 -14.87 22.92 -0.85
CA PRO A 144 -14.35 24.11 -1.50
C PRO A 144 -13.03 23.81 -2.20
N ASP A 145 -12.85 24.28 -3.43
CA ASP A 145 -11.67 23.97 -4.24
C ASP A 145 -10.37 24.27 -3.50
N TRP A 146 -10.33 25.32 -2.67
CA TRP A 146 -9.18 25.68 -1.86
C TRP A 146 -8.74 24.59 -0.86
N LEU A 147 -9.69 23.80 -0.33
CA LEU A 147 -9.36 22.70 0.59
C LEU A 147 -8.67 21.58 -0.17
N TRP A 148 -9.14 21.30 -1.39
CA TRP A 148 -8.49 20.32 -2.25
C TRP A 148 -7.17 20.82 -2.83
N GLU A 149 -7.06 22.09 -3.20
CA GLU A 149 -5.81 22.70 -3.65
C GLU A 149 -4.73 22.65 -2.57
N SER A 150 -5.09 22.93 -1.31
CA SER A 150 -4.16 22.82 -0.19
C SER A 150 -3.77 21.37 0.09
N PHE A 151 -4.70 20.43 -0.02
CA PHE A 151 -4.46 19.02 0.24
C PHE A 151 -3.63 18.35 -0.87
N MET A 152 -3.95 18.63 -2.14
CA MET A 152 -3.27 18.08 -3.31
C MET A 152 -1.99 18.86 -3.64
N CYS A 153 -1.63 19.87 -2.84
CA CYS A 153 -0.40 20.62 -3.02
C CYS A 153 0.80 19.67 -2.93
N GLY A 154 1.49 19.47 -4.05
CA GLY A 154 2.62 18.55 -4.18
C GLY A 154 2.28 17.15 -4.71
N VAL A 155 1.00 16.80 -4.86
CA VAL A 155 0.59 15.59 -5.60
C VAL A 155 1.01 15.74 -7.07
N HIS A 156 1.75 14.76 -7.57
CA HIS A 156 2.34 14.81 -8.91
C HIS A 156 1.32 14.46 -10.00
N LYS A 157 0.39 13.56 -9.69
CA LYS A 157 -0.67 13.14 -10.61
C LYS A 157 -1.89 12.65 -9.86
N GLU A 158 -3.06 13.00 -10.37
CA GLU A 158 -4.34 12.48 -9.90
C GLU A 158 -5.12 11.75 -11.02
N TRP A 159 -5.94 10.78 -10.61
CA TRP A 159 -6.93 10.11 -11.45
C TRP A 159 -8.28 9.97 -10.75
N LEU A 160 -9.36 10.04 -11.53
CA LEU A 160 -10.66 9.52 -11.10
C LEU A 160 -10.67 8.01 -11.28
N TRP A 161 -10.86 7.27 -10.19
CA TRP A 161 -10.78 5.80 -10.16
C TRP A 161 -11.68 5.10 -11.18
N THR A 162 -12.90 5.59 -11.36
CA THR A 162 -13.87 5.00 -12.31
C THR A 162 -13.45 5.20 -13.77
N SER A 163 -12.93 6.38 -14.09
CA SER A 163 -12.42 6.69 -15.43
C SER A 163 -11.10 5.97 -15.71
N PHE A 164 -10.24 5.89 -14.69
CA PHE A 164 -8.96 5.20 -14.69
C PHE A 164 -9.07 3.71 -15.02
N LEU A 165 -10.09 3.03 -14.49
CA LEU A 165 -10.35 1.62 -14.80
C LEU A 165 -10.93 1.42 -16.21
N SER A 166 -11.54 2.45 -16.81
CA SER A 166 -12.24 2.36 -18.09
C SER A 166 -11.40 2.76 -19.31
N ASP A 167 -10.20 3.33 -19.10
CA ASP A 167 -9.40 3.90 -20.19
C ASP A 167 -8.54 2.85 -20.90
N ASP A 168 -8.76 2.66 -22.20
CA ASP A 168 -8.15 1.63 -23.06
C ASP A 168 -6.83 2.02 -23.71
N ASN A 169 -6.29 3.20 -23.39
CA ASN A 169 -5.04 3.66 -24.01
C ASN A 169 -3.80 3.01 -23.38
N ALA A 170 -3.38 1.89 -23.95
CA ALA A 170 -2.03 1.35 -23.77
C ALA A 170 -1.06 2.10 -24.70
N ASP A 171 -0.41 3.17 -24.21
CA ASP A 171 0.68 3.79 -24.94
C ASP A 171 1.90 2.87 -24.92
N ASN A 172 2.41 2.57 -26.11
CA ASN A 172 3.49 1.59 -26.34
C ASN A 172 4.89 2.18 -26.02
N LYS A 173 5.02 2.93 -24.92
CA LYS A 173 6.33 3.37 -24.44
C LYS A 173 7.12 2.14 -23.95
N GLN A 174 8.39 2.04 -24.30
CA GLN A 174 9.30 0.98 -23.83
C GLN A 174 9.72 1.23 -22.37
N LEU A 175 8.76 1.28 -21.45
CA LEU A 175 9.01 1.25 -20.02
C LEU A 175 8.86 -0.19 -19.50
N THR A 176 9.74 -0.57 -18.57
CA THR A 176 9.84 -1.91 -17.95
C THR A 176 8.94 -2.10 -16.73
N THR A 177 7.99 -1.18 -16.50
CA THR A 177 7.06 -1.21 -15.35
C THR A 177 6.39 -2.57 -15.25
N ARG A 178 6.59 -3.26 -14.14
CA ARG A 178 6.12 -4.64 -13.94
C ARG A 178 5.56 -4.84 -12.56
N LEU A 179 4.50 -5.64 -12.46
CA LEU A 179 3.96 -6.05 -11.18
C LEU A 179 4.93 -7.04 -10.51
N VAL A 180 5.22 -6.82 -9.24
CA VAL A 180 5.94 -7.77 -8.38
C VAL A 180 4.93 -8.40 -7.43
N HIS A 181 4.87 -9.73 -7.47
CA HIS A 181 4.07 -10.50 -6.54
C HIS A 181 4.78 -10.52 -5.19
N GLN A 182 4.04 -10.22 -4.12
CA GLN A 182 4.53 -10.47 -2.78
C GLN A 182 4.51 -11.99 -2.55
N ASP A 183 5.70 -12.60 -2.53
CA ASP A 183 5.85 -14.04 -2.39
C ASP A 183 5.33 -14.54 -1.03
N ASN A 184 4.73 -15.73 -1.03
CA ASN A 184 4.39 -16.44 0.20
C ASN A 184 5.68 -16.80 0.94
N CYS A 185 5.95 -16.09 2.03
CA CYS A 185 7.13 -16.26 2.86
C CYS A 185 8.42 -15.89 2.11
N SER A 186 8.64 -14.59 1.89
CA SER A 186 10.02 -14.11 1.76
C SER A 186 10.82 -14.48 3.03
N GLU A 187 12.15 -14.49 2.96
CA GLU A 187 13.02 -14.64 4.14
C GLU A 187 12.71 -13.62 5.27
N LYS A 188 11.89 -12.60 4.98
CA LYS A 188 11.41 -11.56 5.90
C LYS A 188 10.03 -11.81 6.53
N GLY A 189 9.31 -12.88 6.16
CA GLY A 189 8.09 -13.33 6.86
C GLY A 189 6.79 -12.56 6.55
N GLU A 190 6.77 -11.67 5.57
CA GLU A 190 5.57 -10.93 5.17
C GLU A 190 4.71 -11.78 4.22
N SER A 191 3.41 -11.91 4.53
CA SER A 191 2.43 -12.64 3.72
C SER A 191 1.58 -11.68 2.89
N PRO A 192 1.27 -12.01 1.62
CA PRO A 192 0.31 -11.24 0.82
C PRO A 192 -1.13 -11.35 1.35
N TRP A 193 -1.38 -12.18 2.37
CA TRP A 193 -2.66 -12.26 3.04
C TRP A 193 -2.50 -12.08 4.55
N SER A 194 -2.87 -10.90 5.06
CA SER A 194 -2.70 -10.60 6.48
C SER A 194 -3.92 -9.91 7.08
N CYS A 195 -4.05 -10.02 8.39
CA CYS A 195 -5.08 -9.38 9.19
C CYS A 195 -4.42 -8.63 10.34
N SER A 196 -4.41 -7.30 10.25
CA SER A 196 -3.75 -6.42 11.22
C SER A 196 -4.41 -6.50 12.62
N PRO A 197 -5.74 -6.51 12.77
CA PRO A 197 -6.38 -6.65 14.09
C PRO A 197 -6.00 -7.93 14.85
N CYS A 198 -5.69 -9.00 14.13
CA CYS A 198 -5.39 -10.31 14.72
C CYS A 198 -3.90 -10.65 14.75
N ASP A 199 -3.03 -9.78 14.22
CA ASP A 199 -1.62 -10.09 13.96
C ASP A 199 -1.44 -11.44 13.22
N PHE A 200 -2.27 -11.65 12.19
CA PHE A 200 -2.33 -12.91 11.45
C PHE A 200 -1.72 -12.77 10.07
N ALA A 201 -0.90 -13.74 9.67
CA ALA A 201 -0.35 -13.90 8.33
C ALA A 201 -0.72 -15.29 7.78
N GLY A 202 -1.49 -15.33 6.69
CA GLY A 202 -1.96 -16.56 6.05
C GLY A 202 -0.91 -17.15 5.12
N GLN A 203 -0.84 -18.48 4.99
CA GLN A 203 0.06 -19.15 4.03
C GLN A 203 -0.60 -19.33 2.65
N SER A 204 -1.92 -19.20 2.61
CA SER A 204 -2.72 -19.27 1.40
C SER A 204 -3.94 -18.34 1.50
N PHE A 205 -4.53 -18.01 0.35
CA PHE A 205 -5.82 -17.32 0.29
C PHE A 205 -6.93 -18.07 1.07
N GLU A 206 -6.89 -19.41 1.09
CA GLU A 206 -7.89 -20.17 1.84
C GLU A 206 -7.69 -20.05 3.35
N ASP A 207 -6.44 -20.06 3.84
CA ASP A 207 -6.15 -19.85 5.26
C ASP A 207 -6.64 -18.48 5.70
N PHE A 208 -6.36 -17.45 4.90
CA PHE A 208 -6.78 -16.09 5.18
C PHE A 208 -8.30 -15.94 5.20
N THR A 209 -9.00 -16.45 4.18
CA THR A 209 -10.47 -16.35 4.15
C THR A 209 -11.15 -17.25 5.18
N THR A 210 -10.49 -18.30 5.64
CA THR A 210 -10.95 -19.12 6.77
C THR A 210 -10.78 -18.35 8.08
N HIS A 211 -9.63 -17.68 8.26
CA HIS A 211 -9.38 -16.80 9.40
C HIS A 211 -10.42 -15.67 9.49
N LEU A 212 -10.68 -14.93 8.40
CA LEU A 212 -11.68 -13.84 8.42
C LEU A 212 -13.11 -14.29 8.75
N LYS A 213 -13.39 -15.60 8.66
CA LYS A 213 -14.70 -16.19 9.00
C LYS A 213 -14.72 -16.87 10.37
N SER A 214 -13.59 -16.92 11.07
CA SER A 214 -13.49 -17.61 12.35
C SER A 214 -14.12 -16.78 13.47
N GLU A 215 -14.62 -17.45 14.51
CA GLU A 215 -15.13 -16.78 15.70
C GLU A 215 -14.03 -15.94 16.40
N GLU A 216 -12.78 -16.40 16.36
CA GLU A 216 -11.63 -15.69 16.92
C GLU A 216 -11.43 -14.30 16.27
N HIS A 217 -11.64 -14.19 14.95
CA HIS A 217 -11.61 -12.90 14.26
C HIS A 217 -12.69 -11.97 14.79
N THR A 218 -13.93 -12.48 14.94
CA THR A 218 -15.06 -11.69 15.44
C THR A 218 -14.85 -11.16 16.86
N HIS A 219 -14.15 -11.91 17.72
CA HIS A 219 -13.83 -11.45 19.08
C HIS A 219 -12.76 -10.35 19.11
N SER A 220 -11.72 -10.45 18.27
CA SER A 220 -10.69 -9.42 18.17
C SER A 220 -11.21 -8.08 17.62
N ALA A 221 -12.22 -8.12 16.74
CA ALA A 221 -12.89 -6.93 16.24
C ALA A 221 -13.71 -6.21 17.33
N VAL A 222 -14.22 -6.94 18.33
CA VAL A 222 -15.00 -6.38 19.44
C VAL A 222 -14.09 -5.76 20.51
N ASP A 223 -12.93 -6.35 20.78
CA ASP A 223 -11.97 -5.81 21.75
C ASP A 223 -11.31 -4.50 21.26
N SER A 224 -11.19 -4.28 19.94
CA SER A 224 -10.74 -3.01 19.36
C SER A 224 -11.72 -1.85 19.58
N VAL A 225 -13.02 -2.14 19.78
CA VAL A 225 -14.07 -1.14 20.03
C VAL A 225 -14.18 -0.78 21.52
N VAL A 226 -13.76 -1.67 22.42
CA VAL A 226 -13.78 -1.45 23.87
C VAL A 226 -12.37 -1.18 24.34
N GLY A 227 -11.97 0.09 24.37
CA GLY A 227 -10.61 0.58 24.66
C GLY A 227 -9.92 -0.02 25.89
N ALA A 228 -9.35 -1.22 25.73
CA ALA A 228 -8.43 -1.83 26.68
C ALA A 228 -6.99 -1.46 26.29
N PRO A 229 -6.12 -1.12 27.25
CA PRO A 229 -4.75 -0.69 26.95
C PRO A 229 -3.97 -1.86 26.36
N LYS A 230 -3.42 -1.66 25.15
CA LYS A 230 -2.52 -2.60 24.48
C LYS A 230 -1.34 -2.90 25.41
N HIS A 231 -1.23 -4.16 25.84
CA HIS A 231 -0.11 -4.64 26.62
C HIS A 231 1.12 -4.69 25.71
N ASN A 232 2.00 -3.70 25.83
CA ASN A 232 3.22 -3.62 25.03
C ASN A 232 4.26 -4.60 25.61
N PRO A 233 4.63 -5.72 24.95
CA PRO A 233 5.67 -6.59 25.46
C PRO A 233 7.03 -6.03 25.03
N LYS A 234 7.74 -5.48 26.02
CA LYS A 234 9.21 -5.30 26.11
C LYS A 234 9.82 -4.09 25.38
N MET A 235 9.84 -2.94 26.08
CA MET A 235 11.06 -2.14 26.15
C MET A 235 12.06 -2.90 27.03
N VAL A 236 13.17 -3.36 26.44
CA VAL A 236 14.36 -3.73 27.22
C VAL A 236 15.21 -2.46 27.35
N ASP A 237 15.38 -2.00 28.58
CA ASP A 237 16.19 -0.85 28.95
C ASP A 237 17.64 -0.99 28.45
N ILE A 238 17.99 -0.26 27.38
CA ILE A 238 19.39 0.01 27.03
C ILE A 238 19.75 1.37 27.63
N ALA A 239 19.97 1.38 28.93
CA ALA A 239 20.60 2.50 29.63
C ALA A 239 21.66 1.93 30.59
N LYS A 240 22.84 1.59 30.05
CA LYS A 240 24.09 1.41 30.80
C LYS A 240 25.26 1.19 29.85
N PHE A 241 25.75 2.25 29.24
CA PHE A 241 27.16 2.32 28.82
C PHE A 241 27.51 3.79 28.62
N HIS A 242 28.11 4.41 29.64
CA HIS A 242 29.10 5.49 29.57
C HIS A 242 29.27 6.11 30.96
N GLN A 243 30.06 5.47 31.81
CA GLN A 243 30.86 6.15 32.84
C GLN A 243 31.88 5.18 33.44
N SER A 244 33.05 5.12 32.80
CA SER A 244 34.31 4.68 33.40
C SER A 244 35.41 4.81 32.34
N LYS A 245 35.96 6.03 32.21
CA LYS A 245 37.34 6.33 31.77
C LYS A 245 37.52 7.84 31.77
N ALA A 246 37.81 8.39 32.94
CA ALA A 246 38.65 9.57 33.13
C ALA A 246 38.92 9.74 34.62
N SER A 247 40.21 9.67 34.97
CA SER A 247 40.85 9.92 36.28
C SER A 247 40.72 8.86 37.36
#